data_AF-A0A168LCP5-F1
#
_entry.id   AF-A0A168LCP5-F1
#
_cell.length_a   1.000
_cell.length_b   1.000
_cell.length_c   1.000
_cell.angle_alpha   90.00
_cell.angle_beta   90.00
_cell.angle_gamma   90.00
#
_symmetry.space_group_name_H-M   'P 1'
#
loop_
_entity.id
_entity.type
_entity.pdbx_description
1 polymer ?
#
loop_
_entity_poly.entity_id
_entity_poly.type
_entity_poly.pdbx_seq_one_letter_code
_entity_poly.pdbx_strand_id
1 'polypeptide(L)'
;MMKLLKYDFKRNSAKILGVAVVLILAQISMMLFISNNTLLVVLTMLAYMIAGVILFITPIRTYSYNLKAYHRKLLPLHTLKSIFSPIAMGCICLLILGLIALIHGYVYLTVYENSRILDIIKMYPVDTIIALINVIWLIIHILIIIFLAITIAASIRIKGSFWIGIVIFFIIVNGLSWIENLLFGGSDWGSFGVISEGSSNSTMNGIVSNVNFIPSSHTGEMIGSFIFELVCSVAFLYIMVKLIDRKVEA
;
A
#
# COMPACT_ATOMS: atom_id res chain seq x y z
N MET A 1 -2.07 22.18 5.30
CA MET A 1 -2.50 20.75 5.31
C MET A 1 -2.45 20.13 6.70
N MET A 2 -1.50 20.50 7.56
CA MET A 2 -1.31 19.94 8.91
C MET A 2 -2.59 19.86 9.77
N LYS A 3 -3.49 20.87 9.69
CA LYS A 3 -4.75 20.87 10.46
C LYS A 3 -5.74 19.78 10.02
N LEU A 4 -5.83 19.50 8.72
CA LEU A 4 -6.68 18.43 8.16
C LEU A 4 -6.12 17.06 8.51
N LEU A 5 -4.81 16.88 8.34
CA LEU A 5 -4.13 15.64 8.72
C LEU A 5 -4.31 15.35 10.21
N LYS A 6 -4.11 16.35 11.07
CA LYS A 6 -4.36 16.24 12.52
C LYS A 6 -5.80 15.84 12.82
N TYR A 7 -6.77 16.36 12.08
CA TYR A 7 -8.17 16.01 12.25
C TYR A 7 -8.45 14.56 11.82
N ASP A 8 -7.91 14.12 10.69
CA ASP A 8 -8.04 12.73 10.21
C ASP A 8 -7.41 11.73 11.20
N PHE A 9 -6.24 12.06 11.78
CA PHE A 9 -5.62 11.30 12.86
C PHE A 9 -6.48 11.29 14.13
N LYS A 10 -7.00 12.44 14.57
CA LYS A 10 -7.86 12.52 15.77
C LYS A 10 -9.14 11.70 15.60
N ARG A 11 -9.72 11.69 14.40
CA ARG A 11 -10.93 10.91 14.10
C ARG A 11 -10.67 9.41 14.11
N ASN A 12 -9.49 8.97 13.67
CA ASN A 12 -9.14 7.55 13.58
C ASN A 12 -8.27 7.06 14.76
N SER A 13 -7.98 7.91 15.75
CA SER A 13 -7.03 7.62 16.83
C SER A 13 -7.38 6.35 17.61
N ALA A 14 -8.66 6.18 17.97
CA ALA A 14 -9.12 5.00 18.70
C ALA A 14 -8.90 3.70 17.91
N LYS A 15 -9.06 3.73 16.58
CA LYS A 15 -8.83 2.56 15.73
C LYS A 15 -7.34 2.26 15.59
N ILE A 16 -6.53 3.29 15.32
CA ILE A 16 -5.07 3.15 15.18
C ILE A 16 -4.47 2.63 16.48
N LEU A 17 -4.85 3.22 17.62
CA LEU A 17 -4.40 2.81 18.95
C LEU A 17 -4.93 1.41 19.31
N GLY A 18 -6.18 1.10 18.98
CA GLY A 18 -6.75 -0.23 19.17
C GLY A 18 -5.97 -1.31 18.41
N VAL A 19 -5.62 -1.08 17.13
CA VAL A 19 -4.77 -1.99 16.35
C VAL A 19 -3.40 -2.15 17.00
N ALA A 20 -2.77 -1.06 17.44
CA ALA A 20 -1.47 -1.11 18.11
C ALA A 20 -1.52 -1.94 19.41
N VAL A 21 -2.52 -1.72 20.26
CA VAL A 21 -2.68 -2.46 21.52
C VAL A 21 -2.92 -3.94 21.27
N VAL A 22 -3.83 -4.28 20.35
CA VAL A 22 -4.12 -5.68 19.99
C VAL A 22 -2.88 -6.36 19.41
N LEU A 23 -2.13 -5.67 18.54
CA LEU A 23 -0.88 -6.19 17.98
C LEU A 23 0.14 -6.48 19.08
N ILE A 24 0.35 -5.55 20.02
CA ILE A 24 1.29 -5.75 21.13
C ILE A 24 0.89 -6.94 21.99
N LEU A 25 -0.38 -7.03 22.38
CA LEU A 25 -0.90 -8.16 23.16
C LEU A 25 -0.75 -9.50 22.42
N ALA A 26 -1.00 -9.50 21.10
CA ALA A 26 -0.82 -10.69 20.28
C ALA A 26 0.66 -11.12 20.23
N GLN A 27 1.59 -10.18 20.04
CA GLN A 27 3.04 -10.49 20.02
C GLN A 27 3.52 -11.03 21.37
N ILE A 28 3.09 -10.43 22.49
CA ILE A 28 3.43 -10.92 23.83
C ILE A 28 2.87 -12.33 24.07
N SER A 29 1.60 -12.56 23.70
CA SER A 29 0.98 -13.88 23.82
C SER A 29 1.73 -14.94 23.01
N MET A 30 2.08 -14.64 21.76
CA MET A 30 2.85 -15.55 20.91
C MET A 30 4.22 -15.87 21.51
N MET A 31 4.93 -14.87 22.03
CA MET A 31 6.23 -15.05 22.69
C MET A 31 6.15 -15.95 23.93
N LEU A 32 5.08 -15.87 24.72
CA LEU A 32 4.93 -16.64 25.95
C LEU A 32 4.47 -18.08 25.73
N PHE A 33 3.58 -18.32 24.76
CA PHE A 33 2.90 -19.60 24.59
C PHE A 33 3.44 -20.47 23.45
N ILE A 34 4.22 -19.91 22.51
CA ILE A 34 4.73 -20.66 21.37
C ILE A 34 6.22 -20.95 21.56
N SER A 35 6.53 -22.23 21.77
CA SER A 35 7.92 -22.70 21.91
C SER A 35 8.60 -23.03 20.58
N ASN A 36 7.83 -23.23 19.51
CA ASN A 36 8.36 -23.54 18.19
C ASN A 36 8.70 -22.24 17.43
N ASN A 37 10.00 -21.99 17.23
CA ASN A 37 10.50 -20.77 16.57
C ASN A 37 9.95 -20.56 15.15
N THR A 38 9.81 -21.61 14.35
CA THR A 38 9.29 -21.50 12.99
C THR A 38 7.82 -21.08 12.99
N LEU A 39 7.02 -21.71 13.85
CA LEU A 39 5.60 -21.37 13.99
C LEU A 39 5.44 -19.95 14.52
N LEU A 40 6.27 -19.56 15.48
CA LEU A 40 6.28 -18.21 16.04
C LEU A 40 6.54 -17.18 14.94
N VAL A 41 7.58 -17.34 14.12
CA VAL A 41 7.93 -16.37 13.07
C VAL A 41 6.79 -16.20 12.07
N VAL A 42 6.19 -17.30 11.64
CA VAL A 42 5.05 -17.27 10.69
C VAL A 42 3.86 -16.53 11.30
N LEU A 43 3.51 -16.82 12.56
CA LEU A 43 2.37 -16.21 13.21
C LEU A 43 2.60 -14.73 13.54
N THR A 44 3.83 -14.35 13.91
CA THR A 44 4.25 -12.96 14.09
C THR A 44 4.13 -12.18 12.79
N MET A 45 4.60 -12.73 11.67
CA MET A 45 4.46 -12.10 10.34
C MET A 45 2.99 -11.95 9.94
N LEU A 46 2.18 -12.98 10.18
CA LEU A 46 0.74 -12.95 9.91
C LEU A 46 0.03 -11.87 10.74
N ALA A 47 0.39 -11.70 12.02
CA ALA A 47 -0.16 -10.64 12.85
C ALA A 47 0.18 -9.23 12.34
N TYR A 48 1.41 -9.00 11.87
CA TYR A 48 1.79 -7.75 11.23
C TYR A 48 1.02 -7.51 9.93
N MET A 49 0.84 -8.55 9.10
CA MET A 49 0.05 -8.44 7.87
C MET A 49 -1.41 -8.02 8.18
N ILE A 50 -2.05 -8.65 9.19
CA ILE A 50 -3.41 -8.30 9.60
C ILE A 50 -3.49 -6.84 10.06
N ALA A 51 -2.55 -6.40 10.92
CA ALA A 51 -2.50 -5.00 11.35
C ALA A 51 -2.29 -4.04 10.16
N GLY A 52 -1.43 -4.42 9.21
CA GLY A 52 -1.18 -3.69 7.97
C GLY A 52 -2.45 -3.52 7.13
N VAL A 53 -3.22 -4.59 6.92
CA VAL A 53 -4.50 -4.52 6.19
C VAL A 53 -5.49 -3.58 6.87
N ILE A 54 -5.64 -3.65 8.20
CA ILE A 54 -6.55 -2.78 8.93
C ILE A 54 -6.13 -1.30 8.81
N LEU A 55 -4.83 -1.02 8.95
CA LEU A 55 -4.28 0.33 8.79
C LEU A 55 -4.38 0.82 7.34
N PHE A 56 -4.25 -0.05 6.35
CA PHE A 56 -4.41 0.26 4.92
C PHE A 56 -5.87 0.60 4.56
N ILE A 57 -6.85 -0.06 5.17
CA ILE A 57 -8.28 0.23 4.95
C ILE A 57 -8.71 1.58 5.57
N THR A 58 -8.04 2.01 6.63
CA THR A 58 -8.37 3.23 7.37
C THR A 58 -8.33 4.53 6.53
N PRO A 59 -7.28 4.83 5.74
CA PRO A 59 -7.26 5.98 4.83
C PRO A 59 -8.33 5.88 3.72
N ILE A 60 -8.63 4.68 3.22
CA ILE A 60 -9.69 4.45 2.22
C ILE A 60 -11.06 4.86 2.77
N ARG A 61 -11.40 4.41 3.99
CA ARG A 61 -12.65 4.80 4.67
C ARG A 61 -12.70 6.30 4.94
N THR A 62 -11.56 6.88 5.35
CA THR A 62 -11.41 8.32 5.63
C THR A 62 -11.68 9.14 4.36
N TYR A 63 -11.12 8.72 3.23
CA TYR A 63 -11.34 9.34 1.93
C TYR A 63 -12.81 9.27 1.50
N SER A 64 -13.44 8.09 1.58
CA SER A 64 -14.85 7.90 1.22
C SER A 64 -15.79 8.78 2.07
N TYR A 65 -15.50 8.90 3.38
CA TYR A 65 -16.25 9.79 4.26
C TYR A 65 -16.06 11.26 3.86
N ASN A 66 -14.82 11.67 3.61
CA ASN A 66 -14.50 13.04 3.22
C ASN A 66 -15.25 13.38 1.92
N LEU A 67 -15.21 12.51 0.91
CA LEU A 67 -15.93 12.67 -0.36
C LEU A 67 -17.44 12.89 -0.18
N LYS A 68 -18.08 12.16 0.76
CA LYS A 68 -19.50 12.35 1.11
C LYS A 68 -19.76 13.67 1.81
N ALA A 69 -18.85 14.12 2.67
CA ALA A 69 -18.97 15.40 3.37
C ALA A 69 -18.85 16.60 2.41
N TYR A 70 -17.95 16.53 1.42
CA TYR A 70 -17.84 17.55 0.35
C TYR A 70 -19.13 17.68 -0.46
N HIS A 71 -19.78 16.56 -0.78
CA HIS A 71 -21.06 16.58 -1.50
C HIS A 71 -22.16 17.33 -0.74
N ARG A 72 -22.08 17.38 0.60
CA ARG A 72 -23.07 18.08 1.43
C ARG A 72 -22.78 19.58 1.63
N LYS A 73 -21.80 20.16 0.91
CA LYS A 73 -21.37 21.58 1.00
C LYS A 73 -21.00 22.03 2.43
N LEU A 74 -20.64 21.10 3.32
CA LEU A 74 -20.43 21.42 4.73
C LEU A 74 -19.14 22.19 5.01
N LEU A 75 -18.12 22.11 4.13
CA LEU A 75 -16.85 22.81 4.30
C LEU A 75 -16.22 23.17 2.94
N PRO A 76 -15.98 24.47 2.63
CA PRO A 76 -15.22 24.89 1.46
C PRO A 76 -13.72 24.62 1.70
N LEU A 77 -13.30 23.39 1.45
CA LEU A 77 -11.91 23.00 1.50
C LEU A 77 -11.43 22.67 0.08
N HIS A 78 -10.20 23.04 -0.22
CA HIS A 78 -9.63 22.80 -1.55
C HIS A 78 -9.55 21.30 -1.84
N THR A 79 -10.09 20.87 -2.99
CA THR A 79 -10.27 19.47 -3.41
C THR A 79 -9.00 18.63 -3.26
N LEU A 80 -7.84 19.18 -3.62
CA LEU A 80 -6.54 18.50 -3.45
C LEU A 80 -6.23 18.13 -1.99
N LYS A 81 -6.58 18.99 -1.03
CA LYS A 81 -6.30 18.74 0.40
C LYS A 81 -7.12 17.57 0.93
N SER A 82 -8.27 17.29 0.33
CA SER A 82 -9.13 16.15 0.68
C SER A 82 -8.56 14.80 0.27
N ILE A 83 -7.78 14.78 -0.82
CA ILE A 83 -7.15 13.59 -1.40
C ILE A 83 -5.83 13.32 -0.69
N PHE A 84 -4.97 14.33 -0.56
CA PHE A 84 -3.64 14.15 0.02
C PHE A 84 -3.64 13.85 1.52
N SER A 85 -4.62 14.34 2.29
CA SER A 85 -4.65 14.15 3.75
C SER A 85 -4.82 12.67 4.14
N PRO A 86 -5.79 11.91 3.60
CA PRO A 86 -5.89 10.47 3.84
C PRO A 86 -4.68 9.69 3.32
N ILE A 87 -4.09 10.06 2.16
CA ILE A 87 -2.88 9.40 1.64
C ILE A 87 -1.72 9.55 2.63
N ALA A 88 -1.43 10.79 3.06
CA ALA A 88 -0.36 11.06 4.01
C ALA A 88 -0.57 10.32 5.34
N MET A 89 -1.80 10.31 5.87
CA MET A 89 -2.14 9.55 7.08
C MET A 89 -1.86 8.05 6.90
N GLY A 90 -2.30 7.46 5.78
CA GLY A 90 -2.07 6.05 5.46
C GLY A 90 -0.58 5.71 5.37
N CYS A 91 0.18 6.53 4.66
CA CYS A 91 1.63 6.36 4.50
C CYS A 91 2.34 6.42 5.86
N ILE A 92 2.03 7.42 6.70
CA ILE A 92 2.64 7.54 8.04
C ILE A 92 2.33 6.32 8.90
N CYS A 93 1.07 5.87 8.95
CA CYS A 93 0.68 4.70 9.74
C CYS A 93 1.39 3.41 9.28
N LEU A 94 1.45 3.17 7.97
CA LEU A 94 2.07 1.97 7.41
C LEU A 94 3.60 2.02 7.52
N LEU A 95 4.21 3.20 7.37
CA LEU A 95 5.64 3.40 7.57
C LEU A 95 6.02 3.11 9.03
N ILE A 96 5.27 3.65 10.00
CA ILE A 96 5.50 3.36 11.43
C ILE A 96 5.35 1.87 11.71
N LEU A 97 4.31 1.21 11.19
CA LEU A 97 4.13 -0.24 11.35
C LEU A 97 5.31 -1.02 10.74
N GLY A 98 5.74 -0.63 9.54
CA GLY A 98 6.88 -1.23 8.85
C GLY A 98 8.18 -1.09 9.64
N LEU A 99 8.46 0.10 10.21
CA LEU A 99 9.62 0.31 11.08
C LEU A 99 9.56 -0.56 12.34
N ILE A 100 8.40 -0.66 12.99
CA ILE A 100 8.22 -1.53 14.15
C ILE A 100 8.47 -2.99 13.77
N ALA A 101 7.95 -3.44 12.62
CA ALA A 101 8.16 -4.79 12.12
C ALA A 101 9.64 -5.08 11.80
N LEU A 102 10.34 -4.11 11.19
CA LEU A 102 11.77 -4.21 10.89
C LEU A 102 12.61 -4.29 12.17
N ILE A 103 12.34 -3.43 13.16
CA ILE A 103 13.03 -3.46 14.46
C ILE A 103 12.77 -4.80 15.16
N HIS A 104 11.52 -5.27 15.17
CA HIS A 104 11.17 -6.54 15.79
C HIS A 104 11.84 -7.72 15.08
N GLY A 105 11.89 -7.72 13.74
CA GLY A 105 12.60 -8.71 12.95
C GLY A 105 14.12 -8.70 13.20
N TYR A 106 14.71 -7.51 13.34
CA TYR A 106 16.12 -7.35 13.68
C TYR A 106 16.45 -7.94 15.07
N VAL A 107 15.60 -7.66 16.08
CA VAL A 107 15.75 -8.27 17.41
C VAL A 107 15.67 -9.79 17.33
N TYR A 108 14.71 -10.34 16.58
CA TYR A 108 14.59 -11.78 16.36
C TYR A 108 15.85 -12.41 15.77
N LEU A 109 16.46 -11.75 14.78
CA LEU A 109 17.72 -12.20 14.17
C LEU A 109 18.89 -12.25 15.16
N THR A 110 19.01 -11.23 16.02
CA THR A 110 20.12 -11.16 16.99
C THR A 110 20.00 -12.17 18.12
N VAL A 111 18.78 -12.53 18.52
CA VAL A 111 18.52 -13.43 19.64
C VAL A 111 18.46 -14.89 19.20
N TYR A 112 17.94 -15.16 18.01
CA TYR A 112 17.77 -16.51 17.46
C TYR A 112 18.66 -16.67 16.23
N GLU A 113 19.92 -17.07 16.45
CA GLU A 113 21.02 -17.20 15.47
C GLU A 113 20.74 -18.08 14.22
N ASN A 114 19.53 -18.63 14.05
CA ASN A 114 19.27 -19.75 13.14
C ASN A 114 18.08 -19.57 12.19
N SER A 115 17.81 -18.35 11.71
CA SER A 115 16.72 -18.14 10.74
C SER A 115 17.25 -17.67 9.38
N ARG A 116 17.53 -18.62 8.49
CA ARG A 116 17.73 -18.40 7.04
C ARG A 116 16.56 -17.64 6.38
N ILE A 117 15.40 -17.63 7.04
CA ILE A 117 14.18 -16.90 6.65
C ILE A 117 14.38 -15.37 6.74
N LEU A 118 15.28 -14.88 7.59
CA LEU A 118 15.50 -13.46 7.82
C LEU A 118 16.83 -12.95 7.23
N ASP A 119 17.53 -13.75 6.42
CA ASP A 119 18.70 -13.27 5.66
C ASP A 119 18.35 -12.10 4.71
N ILE A 120 17.06 -11.87 4.41
CA ILE A 120 16.53 -10.69 3.72
C ILE A 120 16.85 -9.38 4.48
N ILE A 121 16.97 -9.43 5.82
CA ILE A 121 17.26 -8.25 6.66
C ILE A 121 18.77 -8.00 6.80
N LYS A 122 19.64 -8.92 6.35
CA LYS A 122 21.09 -8.68 6.23
C LYS A 122 21.44 -7.83 5.00
N MET A 123 20.57 -6.89 4.65
CA MET A 123 20.77 -5.94 3.57
C MET A 123 21.74 -4.84 4.01
N TYR A 124 22.53 -4.32 3.06
CA TYR A 124 23.27 -3.09 3.28
C TYR A 124 22.27 -1.96 3.61
N PRO A 125 22.69 -0.96 4.42
CA PRO A 125 21.80 0.15 4.81
C PRO A 125 21.24 0.92 3.60
N VAL A 126 21.93 0.89 2.45
CA VAL A 126 21.46 1.50 1.21
C VAL A 126 20.26 0.73 0.63
N ASP A 127 20.32 -0.60 0.62
CA ASP A 127 19.28 -1.44 0.03
C ASP A 127 17.99 -1.38 0.85
N THR A 128 18.09 -1.30 2.18
CA THR A 128 16.93 -1.14 3.06
C THR A 128 16.23 0.21 2.86
N ILE A 129 16.97 1.28 2.58
CA ILE A 129 16.40 2.59 2.26
C ILE A 129 15.68 2.55 0.89
N ILE A 130 16.28 1.91 -0.12
CA ILE A 130 15.68 1.76 -1.45
C ILE A 130 14.42 0.87 -1.37
N ALA A 131 14.44 -0.20 -0.58
CA ALA A 131 13.25 -1.02 -0.36
C ALA A 131 12.13 -0.21 0.32
N LEU A 132 12.46 0.61 1.34
CA LEU A 132 11.47 1.42 2.03
C LEU A 132 10.84 2.48 1.12
N ILE A 133 11.64 3.15 0.27
CA ILE A 133 11.11 4.15 -0.67
C ILE A 133 10.20 3.51 -1.72
N ASN A 134 10.55 2.32 -2.22
CA ASN A 134 9.72 1.56 -3.15
C ASN A 134 8.39 1.14 -2.51
N VAL A 135 8.41 0.66 -1.26
CA VAL A 135 7.18 0.31 -0.52
C VAL A 135 6.29 1.53 -0.31
N ILE A 136 6.87 2.69 0.04
CA ILE A 136 6.10 3.93 0.19
C ILE A 136 5.49 4.35 -1.15
N TRP A 137 6.25 4.26 -2.23
CA TRP A 137 5.79 4.57 -3.58
C TRP A 137 4.61 3.68 -3.99
N LEU A 138 4.74 2.36 -3.80
CA LEU A 138 3.67 1.38 -4.05
C LEU A 138 2.40 1.72 -3.26
N ILE A 139 2.53 2.03 -1.97
CA ILE A 139 1.40 2.41 -1.10
C ILE A 139 0.71 3.67 -1.63
N ILE A 140 1.47 4.70 -2.02
CA ILE A 140 0.91 5.94 -2.56
C ILE A 140 0.15 5.63 -3.86
N HIS A 141 0.79 4.89 -4.76
CA HIS A 141 0.25 4.58 -6.08
C HIS A 141 -1.06 3.79 -5.99
N ILE A 142 -1.07 2.71 -5.19
CA ILE A 142 -2.28 1.90 -5.01
C ILE A 142 -3.41 2.68 -4.34
N LEU A 143 -3.10 3.57 -3.38
CA LEU A 143 -4.10 4.44 -2.77
C LEU A 143 -4.69 5.42 -3.79
N ILE A 144 -3.88 5.98 -4.68
CA ILE A 144 -4.35 6.86 -5.76
C ILE A 144 -5.33 6.10 -6.68
N ILE A 145 -5.00 4.88 -7.10
CA ILE A 145 -5.87 4.05 -7.95
C ILE A 145 -7.19 3.73 -7.22
N ILE A 146 -7.12 3.31 -5.95
CA ILE A 146 -8.31 3.02 -5.15
C ILE A 146 -9.18 4.28 -5.00
N PHE A 147 -8.56 5.44 -4.75
CA PHE A 147 -9.29 6.70 -4.57
C PHE A 147 -9.94 7.14 -5.88
N LEU A 148 -9.27 6.97 -7.02
CA LEU A 148 -9.84 7.21 -8.34
C LEU A 148 -11.05 6.31 -8.58
N ALA A 149 -10.93 5.01 -8.32
CA ALA A 149 -12.03 4.05 -8.46
C ALA A 149 -13.23 4.44 -7.58
N ILE A 150 -12.99 4.85 -6.31
CA ILE A 150 -14.03 5.36 -5.41
C ILE A 150 -14.66 6.66 -5.95
N THR A 151 -13.87 7.55 -6.54
CA THR A 151 -14.36 8.82 -7.10
C THR A 151 -15.26 8.60 -8.29
N ILE A 152 -14.86 7.72 -9.21
CA ILE A 152 -15.66 7.36 -10.39
C ILE A 152 -16.95 6.67 -9.94
N ALA A 153 -16.86 5.69 -9.04
CA ALA A 153 -18.01 5.02 -8.45
C ALA A 153 -18.98 6.01 -7.78
N ALA A 154 -18.47 6.96 -7.01
CA ALA A 154 -19.29 7.97 -6.36
C ALA A 154 -19.92 8.96 -7.36
N SER A 155 -19.34 9.13 -8.55
CA SER A 155 -19.88 10.01 -9.60
C SER A 155 -21.09 9.40 -10.29
N ILE A 156 -21.24 8.08 -10.26
CA ILE A 156 -22.36 7.34 -10.85
C ILE A 156 -23.52 7.26 -9.83
N ARG A 157 -24.70 7.80 -10.19
CA ARG A 157 -25.89 7.88 -9.32
C ARG A 157 -26.72 6.57 -9.26
N ILE A 158 -26.12 5.41 -9.48
CA ILE A 158 -26.83 4.12 -9.59
C ILE A 158 -26.74 3.34 -8.25
N LYS A 159 -27.83 2.66 -7.85
CA LYS A 159 -27.83 1.72 -6.72
C LYS A 159 -26.86 0.58 -7.03
N GLY A 160 -25.87 0.36 -6.15
CA GLY A 160 -24.81 -0.64 -6.39
C GLY A 160 -23.46 -0.04 -6.83
N SER A 161 -23.25 1.27 -6.68
CA SER A 161 -21.98 1.94 -6.98
C SER A 161 -20.75 1.38 -6.25
N PHE A 162 -20.92 0.53 -5.23
CA PHE A 162 -19.78 -0.19 -4.66
C PHE A 162 -19.16 -1.20 -5.64
N TRP A 163 -19.99 -1.99 -6.32
CA TRP A 163 -19.54 -3.01 -7.29
C TRP A 163 -18.87 -2.38 -8.51
N ILE A 164 -19.38 -1.25 -8.98
CA ILE A 164 -18.76 -0.55 -10.12
C ILE A 164 -17.35 -0.08 -9.77
N GLY A 165 -17.12 0.38 -8.53
CA GLY A 165 -15.78 0.79 -8.09
C GLY A 165 -14.77 -0.36 -8.11
N ILE A 166 -15.18 -1.57 -7.70
CA ILE A 166 -14.34 -2.76 -7.76
C ILE A 166 -13.98 -3.11 -9.21
N VAL A 167 -14.97 -3.14 -10.09
CA VAL A 167 -14.76 -3.44 -11.52
C VAL A 167 -13.81 -2.42 -12.15
N ILE A 168 -14.01 -1.12 -11.88
CA ILE A 168 -13.14 -0.05 -12.36
C ILE A 168 -11.71 -0.21 -11.83
N PHE A 169 -11.54 -0.54 -10.55
CA PHE A 169 -10.22 -0.79 -9.98
C PHE A 169 -9.47 -1.88 -10.76
N PHE A 170 -10.11 -3.03 -11.01
CA PHE A 170 -9.50 -4.10 -11.79
C PHE A 170 -9.21 -3.68 -13.23
N ILE A 171 -10.11 -2.96 -13.88
CA ILE A 171 -9.88 -2.46 -15.25
C ILE A 171 -8.66 -1.53 -15.28
N ILE A 172 -8.53 -0.62 -14.32
CA ILE A 172 -7.39 0.31 -14.26
C ILE A 172 -6.09 -0.44 -14.01
N VAL A 173 -6.05 -1.34 -13.02
CA VAL A 173 -4.82 -2.10 -12.68
C VAL A 173 -4.38 -2.97 -13.84
N ASN A 174 -5.29 -3.77 -14.41
CA ASN A 174 -4.95 -4.64 -15.55
C ASN A 174 -4.64 -3.82 -16.81
N GLY A 175 -5.35 -2.72 -17.05
CA GLY A 175 -5.10 -1.84 -18.18
C GLY A 175 -3.72 -1.18 -18.12
N LEU A 176 -3.32 -0.71 -16.93
CA LEU A 176 -1.98 -0.15 -16.72
C LEU A 176 -0.90 -1.21 -16.85
N SER A 177 -1.13 -2.40 -16.32
CA SER A 177 -0.22 -3.55 -16.46
C SER A 177 0.02 -3.91 -17.91
N TRP A 178 -1.06 -3.96 -18.69
CA TRP A 178 -0.99 -4.25 -20.12
C TRP A 178 -0.25 -3.15 -20.90
N ILE A 179 -0.50 -1.87 -20.60
CA ILE A 179 0.21 -0.74 -21.23
C ILE A 179 1.69 -0.75 -20.86
N GLU A 180 2.01 -0.97 -19.59
CA GLU A 180 3.38 -1.03 -19.11
C GLU A 180 4.15 -2.18 -19.78
N ASN A 181 3.54 -3.37 -19.86
CA ASN A 181 4.14 -4.51 -20.54
C ASN A 181 4.37 -4.25 -22.03
N LEU A 182 3.44 -3.56 -22.70
CA LEU A 182 3.60 -3.16 -24.10
C LEU A 182 4.76 -2.17 -24.31
N LEU A 183 4.98 -1.26 -23.36
CA LEU A 183 6.00 -0.20 -23.48
C LEU A 183 7.39 -0.64 -23.00
N PHE A 184 7.47 -1.48 -21.97
CA PHE A 184 8.70 -1.84 -21.28
C PHE A 184 8.98 -3.35 -21.26
N GLY A 185 8.22 -4.15 -22.02
CA GLY A 185 8.50 -5.57 -22.25
C GLY A 185 8.36 -6.48 -21.02
N GLY A 186 7.61 -6.04 -20.01
CA GLY A 186 7.35 -6.85 -18.80
C GLY A 186 8.42 -6.73 -17.72
N SER A 187 9.11 -5.59 -17.62
CA SER A 187 10.06 -5.32 -16.54
C SER A 187 9.40 -5.48 -15.15
N ASP A 188 9.99 -6.30 -14.28
CA ASP A 188 9.50 -6.66 -12.93
C ASP A 188 9.46 -5.49 -11.91
N TRP A 189 9.73 -4.26 -12.34
CA TRP A 189 9.77 -3.07 -11.48
C TRP A 189 8.46 -2.28 -11.44
N GLY A 190 7.50 -2.63 -12.30
CA GLY A 190 6.17 -2.03 -12.32
C GLY A 190 5.25 -2.55 -11.23
N SER A 191 4.60 -1.65 -10.51
CA SER A 191 3.55 -1.95 -9.52
C SER A 191 2.29 -2.57 -10.14
N PHE A 192 2.19 -2.62 -11.47
CA PHE A 192 0.96 -3.01 -12.16
C PHE A 192 0.79 -4.53 -12.30
N GLY A 193 1.80 -5.33 -12.00
CA GLY A 193 1.70 -6.79 -11.94
C GLY A 193 1.12 -7.31 -10.62
N VAL A 194 -0.21 -7.33 -10.46
CA VAL A 194 -0.84 -8.22 -9.44
C VAL A 194 -0.76 -9.69 -9.88
N ILE A 195 -0.51 -9.92 -11.18
CA ILE A 195 -0.27 -11.22 -11.80
C ILE A 195 0.82 -10.99 -12.86
N SER A 196 2.08 -10.76 -12.48
CA SER A 196 3.15 -11.16 -13.38
C SER A 196 3.40 -12.64 -13.09
N GLU A 197 2.99 -13.49 -14.03
CA GLU A 197 3.62 -14.79 -14.19
C GLU A 197 5.08 -14.47 -14.52
N GLY A 198 5.90 -14.38 -13.48
CA GLY A 198 7.35 -14.43 -13.62
C GLY A 198 7.63 -15.68 -14.42
N SER A 199 8.05 -15.49 -15.66
CA SER A 199 8.46 -16.54 -16.59
C SER A 199 9.79 -17.14 -16.13
N SER A 200 9.84 -17.66 -14.91
CA SER A 200 10.88 -18.59 -14.49
C SER A 200 10.33 -20.00 -14.65
N ASN A 201 10.54 -20.55 -15.85
CA ASN A 201 10.56 -21.99 -16.06
C ASN A 201 11.64 -22.60 -15.15
N SER A 202 11.29 -22.92 -13.90
CA SER A 202 12.05 -23.87 -13.08
C SER A 202 11.11 -24.54 -12.09
N THR A 203 10.36 -25.51 -12.60
CA THR A 203 9.79 -26.58 -11.78
C THR A 203 10.92 -27.43 -11.19
N MET A 204 11.23 -27.27 -9.91
CA MET A 204 11.60 -28.41 -9.05
C MET A 204 11.54 -28.00 -7.56
N ASN A 205 10.68 -28.70 -6.81
CA ASN A 205 10.57 -28.69 -5.36
C ASN A 205 10.29 -27.34 -4.68
N GLY A 206 9.03 -26.88 -4.73
CA GLY A 206 8.25 -26.39 -3.57
C GLY A 206 8.87 -25.42 -2.57
N ILE A 207 9.98 -24.80 -2.92
CA ILE A 207 10.80 -23.90 -2.12
C ILE A 207 11.08 -22.74 -3.05
N VAL A 208 10.40 -21.62 -2.81
CA VAL A 208 10.73 -20.34 -3.42
C VAL A 208 12.11 -19.95 -2.90
N SER A 209 13.12 -20.48 -3.57
CA SER A 209 14.51 -20.15 -3.38
C SER A 209 14.86 -19.08 -4.41
N ASN A 210 15.43 -18.00 -3.91
CA ASN A 210 15.84 -16.80 -4.65
C ASN A 210 14.71 -15.86 -5.06
N VAL A 211 14.28 -15.04 -4.09
CA VAL A 211 14.00 -13.62 -4.38
C VAL A 211 15.34 -12.96 -4.72
N ASN A 212 15.92 -13.30 -5.87
CA ASN A 212 17.00 -12.52 -6.45
C ASN A 212 16.36 -11.26 -7.02
N PHE A 213 16.16 -10.27 -6.15
CA PHE A 213 15.90 -8.88 -6.50
C PHE A 213 17.17 -8.24 -7.09
N ILE A 214 17.86 -8.95 -8.00
CA ILE A 214 19.00 -8.45 -8.74
C ILE A 214 18.45 -8.07 -10.11
N PRO A 215 18.17 -6.78 -10.35
CA PRO A 215 17.72 -6.34 -11.66
C PRO A 215 18.84 -6.62 -12.66
N SER A 216 18.55 -7.42 -13.66
CA SER A 216 19.36 -7.54 -14.86
C SER A 216 19.42 -6.18 -15.57
N SER A 217 20.43 -5.38 -15.20
CA SER A 217 21.20 -4.44 -16.03
C SER A 217 20.56 -3.77 -17.25
N HIS A 218 19.31 -3.30 -17.17
CA HIS A 218 18.74 -2.33 -18.10
C HIS A 218 18.21 -1.12 -17.32
N THR A 219 19.13 -0.26 -16.88
CA THR A 219 18.84 0.97 -16.12
C THR A 219 17.84 1.91 -16.83
N GLY A 220 17.68 1.78 -18.16
CA GLY A 220 16.71 2.57 -18.94
C GLY A 220 15.26 2.13 -18.76
N GLU A 221 14.99 0.84 -18.57
CA GLU A 221 13.62 0.30 -18.45
C GLU A 221 13.03 0.60 -17.06
N MET A 222 13.87 0.53 -16.02
CA MET A 222 13.47 0.82 -14.63
C MET A 222 13.03 2.28 -14.43
N ILE A 223 13.75 3.22 -15.02
CA ILE A 223 13.42 4.66 -14.93
C ILE A 223 12.19 4.97 -15.78
N GLY A 224 12.01 4.28 -16.92
CA GLY A 224 10.85 4.40 -17.78
C GLY A 224 9.54 4.03 -17.08
N SER A 225 9.50 2.86 -16.42
CA SER A 225 8.35 2.40 -15.63
C SER A 225 8.00 3.38 -14.50
N PHE A 226 8.98 3.84 -13.73
CA PHE A 226 8.74 4.82 -12.66
C PHE A 226 8.18 6.15 -13.18
N ILE A 227 8.72 6.68 -14.29
CA ILE A 227 8.21 7.91 -14.91
C ILE A 227 6.77 7.71 -15.40
N PHE A 228 6.49 6.56 -16.02
CA PHE A 228 5.14 6.21 -16.46
C PHE A 228 4.14 6.18 -15.29
N GLU A 229 4.49 5.50 -14.19
CA GLU A 229 3.68 5.47 -12.97
C GLU A 229 3.44 6.87 -12.38
N LEU A 230 4.46 7.72 -12.40
CA LEU A 230 4.38 9.11 -11.93
C LEU A 230 3.42 9.92 -12.80
N VAL A 231 3.53 9.81 -14.13
CA VAL A 231 2.63 10.48 -15.08
C VAL A 231 1.19 10.01 -14.89
N CYS A 232 0.95 8.70 -14.77
CA CYS A 232 -0.37 8.13 -14.49
C CYS A 232 -0.93 8.65 -13.15
N SER A 233 -0.11 8.70 -12.10
CA SER A 233 -0.52 9.21 -10.78
C SER A 233 -0.98 10.67 -10.86
N VAL A 234 -0.25 11.52 -11.58
CA VAL A 234 -0.61 12.93 -11.80
C VAL A 234 -1.90 13.04 -12.62
N ALA A 235 -2.05 12.24 -13.67
CA ALA A 235 -3.26 12.20 -14.48
C ALA A 235 -4.49 11.76 -13.65
N PHE A 236 -4.34 10.76 -12.78
CA PHE A 236 -5.40 10.30 -11.90
C PHE A 236 -5.80 11.35 -10.87
N LEU A 237 -4.84 12.07 -10.29
CA LEU A 237 -5.13 13.21 -9.42
C LEU A 237 -5.91 14.30 -10.16
N TYR A 238 -5.52 14.64 -11.39
CA TYR A 238 -6.24 15.60 -12.22
C TYR A 238 -7.69 15.15 -12.50
N ILE A 239 -7.89 13.89 -12.88
CA ILE A 239 -9.22 13.31 -13.11
C ILE A 239 -10.07 13.36 -11.83
N MET A 240 -9.51 12.97 -10.68
CA MET A 240 -10.20 13.01 -9.40
C MET A 240 -10.68 14.42 -9.06
N VAL A 241 -9.82 15.43 -9.18
CA VAL A 241 -10.17 16.83 -8.92
C VAL A 241 -11.32 17.27 -9.82
N LYS A 242 -11.21 17.02 -11.14
CA LYS A 242 -12.24 17.40 -12.12
C LYS A 242 -13.59 16.73 -11.86
N LEU A 243 -13.59 15.46 -11.45
CA LEU A 243 -14.82 14.73 -11.11
C LEU A 243 -15.46 15.25 -9.82
N ILE A 244 -14.66 15.57 -8.81
CA ILE A 244 -15.16 16.13 -7.55
C ILE A 244 -15.75 17.52 -7.79
N ASP A 245 -15.03 18.41 -8.48
CA ASP A 245 -15.47 19.79 -8.72
C ASP A 245 -16.76 19.82 -9.55
N ARG A 246 -16.83 19.06 -10.66
CA ARG A 246 -18.03 18.95 -11.50
C ARG A 246 -19.25 18.45 -10.71
N LYS A 247 -19.04 17.59 -9.73
CA LYS A 247 -20.12 17.04 -8.89
C LYS A 247 -20.55 18.00 -7.78
N VAL A 248 -19.69 18.93 -7.34
CA VAL A 248 -20.02 19.95 -6.33
C VAL A 248 -20.81 21.11 -6.95
N GLU A 249 -20.59 21.39 -8.24
CA GLU A 249 -21.29 22.44 -9.00
C GLU A 249 -22.70 22.03 -9.47
N ALA A 250 -22.96 20.73 -9.66
CA ALA A 250 -24.24 20.18 -10.11
C ALA A 250 -25.21 19.85 -8.95
#